data_AF-A0A945NC47-F1
#
_entry.id   AF-A0A945NC47-F1
#
_cell.length_a   1.000
_cell.length_b   1.000
_cell.length_c   1.000
_cell.angle_alpha   90.00
_cell.angle_beta   90.00
_cell.angle_gamma   90.00
#
_symmetry.space_group_name_H-M   'P 1'
#
loop_
_entity.id
_entity.type
_entity.pdbx_description
1 polymer ?
#
loop_
_entity_poly.entity_id
_entity_poly.type
_entity_poly.pdbx_seq_one_letter_code
_entity_poly.pdbx_strand_id
1 'polypeptide(L)' 'PMPPIEEELELIRLYGSQTLAITLNSYDLTKKELESEQQKLEERLGLPVVCPMEEGMERLVPVVLEFIASKAEN' A
#
# COMPACT_ATOMS: atom_id res chain seq x y z
N PRO A 1 -9.60 17.91 8.46
CA PRO A 1 -9.69 17.24 7.14
C PRO A 1 -8.54 16.23 7.05
N MET A 2 -8.74 15.08 6.42
CA MET A 2 -7.67 14.11 6.19
C MET A 2 -6.80 14.62 5.03
N PRO A 3 -5.46 14.60 5.15
CA PRO A 3 -4.58 14.99 4.05
C PRO A 3 -4.62 13.96 2.91
N PRO A 4 -4.20 14.34 1.70
CA PRO A 4 -3.95 13.40 0.61
C PRO A 4 -2.95 12.31 1.04
N ILE A 5 -3.16 11.09 0.53
CA ILE A 5 -2.29 9.93 0.83
C ILE A 5 -0.84 10.22 0.43
N GLU A 6 -0.63 10.97 -0.65
CA GLU A 6 0.69 11.37 -1.15
C GLU A 6 1.48 12.20 -0.12
N GLU A 7 0.81 13.04 0.66
CA GLU A 7 1.46 13.81 1.74
C GLU A 7 1.88 12.90 2.90
N GLU A 8 1.11 11.87 3.20
CA GLU A 8 1.47 10.86 4.21
C GLU A 8 2.67 10.01 3.75
N LEU A 9 2.72 9.63 2.47
CA LEU A 9 3.87 8.92 1.88
C LEU A 9 5.14 9.78 1.94
N GLU A 10 5.02 11.07 1.64
CA GLU A 10 6.10 12.05 1.76
C GLU A 10 6.59 12.15 3.21
N LEU A 11 5.67 12.24 4.16
CA LEU A 11 5.99 12.34 5.58
C LEU A 11 6.76 11.11 6.08
N ILE A 12 6.33 9.90 5.75
CA ILE A 12 7.03 8.65 6.10
C ILE A 12 8.46 8.66 5.53
N ARG A 13 8.63 9.15 4.29
CA ARG A 13 9.95 9.30 3.66
C ARG A 13 10.83 10.30 4.39
N LEU A 14 10.30 11.44 4.83
CA LEU A 14 11.03 12.43 5.61
C LEU A 14 11.50 11.87 6.95
N TYR A 15 10.78 10.91 7.52
CA TYR A 15 11.21 10.15 8.70
C TYR A 15 12.23 9.04 8.40
N GLY A 16 12.73 8.94 7.16
CA GLY A 16 13.76 7.99 6.76
C GLY A 16 13.25 6.58 6.48
N SER A 17 11.93 6.40 6.34
CA SER A 17 11.31 5.12 6.04
C SER A 17 10.81 5.06 4.59
N GLN A 18 10.79 3.87 4.00
CA GLN A 18 10.22 3.64 2.68
C GLN A 18 8.87 2.94 2.83
N THR A 19 7.81 3.51 2.28
CA THR A 19 6.53 2.81 2.17
C THR A 19 6.61 1.76 1.06
N LEU A 20 6.27 0.51 1.39
CA LEU A 20 6.34 -0.61 0.45
C LEU A 20 5.00 -0.94 -0.20
N ALA A 21 3.90 -0.66 0.50
CA ALA A 21 2.54 -0.95 0.06
C ALA A 21 1.53 -0.17 0.91
N ILE A 22 0.27 -0.16 0.47
CA ILE A 22 -0.86 0.40 1.21
C ILE A 22 -1.88 -0.71 1.49
N THR A 23 -2.42 -0.72 2.70
CA THR A 23 -3.58 -1.56 3.04
C THR A 23 -4.84 -0.72 3.02
N LEU A 24 -5.82 -1.10 2.21
CA LEU A 24 -7.13 -0.45 2.16
C LEU A 24 -8.11 -1.17 3.08
N ASN A 25 -8.79 -0.40 3.92
CA ASN A 25 -9.88 -0.91 4.75
C ASN A 25 -11.20 -0.83 3.97
N SER A 26 -11.96 -1.92 3.96
CA SER A 26 -13.24 -2.05 3.28
C SER A 26 -14.45 -1.51 4.04
N TYR A 27 -14.22 -0.85 5.19
CA TYR A 27 -15.29 -0.27 6.00
C TYR A 27 -16.18 0.65 5.17
N ASP A 28 -17.48 0.34 5.18
CA ASP A 28 -18.54 1.08 4.47
C ASP A 28 -18.40 1.12 2.93
N LEU A 29 -17.64 0.18 2.34
CA LEU A 29 -17.52 0.02 0.91
C LEU A 29 -18.22 -1.26 0.43
N THR A 30 -18.91 -1.17 -0.70
CA THR A 30 -19.30 -2.37 -1.44
C THR A 30 -18.07 -3.00 -2.09
N LYS A 31 -18.15 -4.30 -2.41
CA LYS A 31 -17.06 -5.01 -3.10
C LYS A 31 -16.60 -4.30 -4.39
N LYS A 32 -17.54 -3.77 -5.18
CA LYS A 32 -17.22 -3.09 -6.45
C LYS A 32 -16.53 -1.74 -6.21
N GLU A 33 -16.95 -1.01 -5.18
CA GLU A 33 -16.29 0.24 -4.80
C GLU A 33 -14.89 -0.03 -4.28
N LEU A 34 -14.73 -1.05 -3.43
CA LEU A 34 -13.43 -1.48 -2.91
C LEU A 34 -12.46 -1.84 -4.04
N GLU A 35 -12.88 -2.70 -4.97
CA GLU A 35 -12.07 -3.10 -6.13
C GLU A 35 -11.70 -1.88 -7.00
N SER A 36 -12.65 -0.96 -7.21
CA SER A 36 -12.40 0.24 -8.00
C SER A 36 -11.43 1.21 -7.31
N GLU A 37 -11.56 1.42 -6.00
CA GLU A 37 -10.68 2.29 -5.24
C GLU A 37 -9.28 1.67 -5.09
N GLN A 38 -9.19 0.36 -4.87
CA GLN A 38 -7.92 -0.36 -4.85
C GLN A 38 -7.13 -0.14 -6.15
N GLN A 39 -7.75 -0.36 -7.31
CA GLN A 39 -7.11 -0.16 -8.62
C GLN A 39 -6.70 1.29 -8.84
N LYS A 40 -7.59 2.25 -8.57
CA LYS A 40 -7.27 3.69 -8.71
C LYS A 40 -6.09 4.09 -7.84
N LEU A 41 -6.02 3.60 -6.60
CA LEU A 41 -4.92 3.92 -5.68
C LEU A 41 -3.62 3.27 -6.14
N GLU A 42 -3.66 2.02 -6.59
CA GLU A 42 -2.48 1.30 -7.08
C GLU A 42 -1.89 1.98 -8.34
N GLU A 43 -2.74 2.36 -9.29
CA GLU A 43 -2.34 3.12 -10.48
C GLU A 43 -1.78 4.52 -10.14
N ARG A 44 -2.47 5.24 -9.24
CA ARG A 44 -2.12 6.61 -8.89
C ARG A 44 -0.81 6.69 -8.10
N LEU A 45 -0.59 5.75 -7.19
CA LEU A 45 0.52 5.79 -6.23
C LEU A 45 1.73 4.97 -6.69
N GLY A 46 1.55 4.06 -7.65
CA GLY A 46 2.60 3.16 -8.12
C GLY A 46 3.09 2.20 -7.02
N LEU A 47 2.26 1.96 -6.01
CA LEU A 47 2.53 1.05 -4.89
C LEU A 47 1.44 -0.01 -4.84
N PRO A 48 1.77 -1.27 -4.48
CA PRO A 48 0.77 -2.30 -4.26
C PRO A 48 -0.28 -1.83 -3.24
N VAL A 49 -1.56 -1.97 -3.58
CA VAL A 49 -2.67 -1.72 -2.66
C VAL A 49 -3.37 -3.04 -2.39
N VAL A 50 -3.40 -3.45 -1.13
CA VAL A 50 -3.99 -4.73 -0.71
C VAL A 50 -5.19 -4.51 0.20
N CYS A 51 -6.15 -5.43 0.16
CA CYS A 51 -7.36 -5.42 0.98
C CYS A 51 -7.32 -6.61 1.96
N PRO A 52 -6.65 -6.48 3.13
CA PRO A 52 -6.27 -7.65 3.95
C PRO A 52 -7.44 -8.52 4.40
N MET A 53 -8.60 -7.90 4.60
CA MET A 53 -9.81 -8.58 5.04
C MET A 53 -10.41 -9.48 3.95
N GLU A 54 -10.24 -9.13 2.67
CA GLU A 54 -10.85 -9.79 1.52
C GLU A 54 -9.88 -10.72 0.78
N GLU A 55 -8.63 -10.30 0.62
CA GLU A 55 -7.64 -10.99 -0.23
C GLU A 55 -6.44 -11.55 0.55
N GLY A 56 -6.40 -11.34 1.87
CA GLY A 56 -5.25 -11.73 2.68
C GLY A 56 -4.02 -10.86 2.43
N MET A 57 -2.83 -11.39 2.73
CA MET A 57 -1.55 -10.64 2.70
C MET A 57 -0.52 -11.27 1.76
N GLU A 58 -0.91 -12.29 1.00
CA GLU A 58 -0.06 -13.10 0.15
C GLU A 58 0.68 -12.24 -0.89
N ARG A 59 0.03 -11.21 -1.43
CA ARG A 59 0.62 -10.26 -2.38
C ARG A 59 1.79 -9.45 -1.80
N LEU A 60 1.82 -9.22 -0.48
CA LEU A 60 2.91 -8.47 0.16
C LEU A 60 4.13 -9.32 0.49
N VAL A 61 3.99 -10.64 0.58
CA VAL A 61 5.11 -11.55 0.87
C VAL A 61 6.29 -11.34 -0.09
N PRO A 62 6.13 -11.38 -1.43
CA PRO A 62 7.24 -11.15 -2.35
C PRO A 62 7.83 -9.74 -2.24
N VAL A 63 6.98 -8.71 -2.02
CA VAL A 63 7.42 -7.31 -1.88
C VAL A 63 8.36 -7.14 -0.68
N VAL A 64 8.00 -7.73 0.46
CA VAL A 64 8.81 -7.67 1.69
C VAL A 64 10.09 -8.48 1.54
N LEU A 65 10.03 -9.65 0.91
CA LEU A 65 11.23 -10.47 0.66
C LEU A 65 12.23 -9.75 -0.25
N GLU A 66 11.76 -9.11 -1.33
CA GLU A 66 12.60 -8.31 -2.21
C GLU A 66 13.22 -7.12 -1.48
N PHE A 67 12.44 -6.43 -0.64
CA PHE A 67 12.97 -5.35 0.20
C PHE A 67 14.09 -5.86 1.13
N ILE A 68 13.88 -6.97 1.84
CA ILE A 68 14.89 -7.54 2.75
C ILE A 68 16.15 -7.93 1.96
N ALA A 69 16.01 -8.57 0.80
CA ALA A 69 17.14 -8.93 -0.06
C ALA A 69 17.94 -7.69 -0.49
N SER A 70 17.25 -6.63 -0.94
CA SER A 70 17.89 -5.38 -1.35
C SER A 70 18.66 -4.69 -0.20
N LYS A 71 18.25 -4.89 1.06
CA LYS A 71 18.94 -4.33 2.23
C LYS A 71 20.13 -5.18 2.68
N ALA A 72 20.17 -6.47 2.36
CA ALA A 72 21.29 -7.35 2.69
C ALA A 72 22.50 -7.14 1.76
N GLU A 73 22.28 -6.55 0.58
CA GLU A 73 23.32 -6.25 -0.42
C GLU A 73 23.98 -4.87 -0.25
N ASN A 74 23.49 -4.05 0.70
CA ASN A 74 23.99 -2.69 0.99
C ASN A 74 24.76 -2.61 2.32
#